data_AF-A0A482WSE7-F1
#
_entry.id   AF-A0A482WSE7-F1
#
_cell.length_a   1.000
_cell.length_b   1.000
_cell.length_c   1.000
_cell.angle_alpha   90.00
_cell.angle_beta   90.00
_cell.angle_gamma   90.00
#
_symmetry.space_group_name_H-M   'P 1'
#
loop_
_entity.id
_entity.type
_entity.pdbx_description
1 polymer ?
#
loop_
_entity_poly.entity_id
_entity_poly.type
_entity_poly.pdbx_seq_one_letter_code
_entity_poly.pdbx_strand_id
1 'polypeptide(L)'
;MFFSYNFFTIPPLMATSFLAAIFLAAAPVLSMEIAASNAVRLSSEHHSSSTSRMFSLSENINRITRSVKELYSSAFNSKIETGESNKVLGVKCENVGDCSAVEFATCDHGKCSCDTNHTISKEHMDKCLKGVKLGDDCLEDVQCQKGDSGSVCMAFKCVCSANHSEKKGKCFANPLLGSSCVENLDCRHIPFAECVDNVCACTDAMLPGKHSNVCLSVAIPGERSACEEDIQCTAQFGDKSRCIMGFCECDHSYHASSGKCIPDLKLGSQCSTPSDCVVSRHTEEGNIRDCLNNTCSCVAGYKSTNEENFCVKAGDGYQLHASLAWILCVFVVPYLF
;
A
#
# COMPACT_ATOMS: atom_id res chain seq x y z
N MET A 1 53.66 20.92 22.62
CA MET A 1 53.44 22.13 21.78
C MET A 1 52.10 21.95 21.08
N PHE A 2 51.20 22.92 21.20
CA PHE A 2 49.86 22.88 20.60
C PHE A 2 49.84 23.67 19.29
N PHE A 3 48.97 23.27 18.36
CA PHE A 3 48.49 24.12 17.26
C PHE A 3 46.96 24.24 17.33
N SER A 4 46.50 25.48 17.18
CA SER A 4 45.13 25.95 16.89
C SER A 4 44.49 25.24 15.67
N TYR A 5 43.21 25.31 15.31
CA TYR A 5 41.97 26.04 15.68
C TYR A 5 40.77 25.11 15.28
N ASN A 6 39.46 25.37 15.47
CA ASN A 6 38.68 26.52 15.97
C ASN A 6 37.33 26.03 16.57
N PHE A 7 36.60 26.87 17.31
CA PHE A 7 35.18 26.66 17.63
C PHE A 7 34.47 28.01 17.84
N PHE A 8 33.32 28.24 17.19
CA PHE A 8 32.49 29.43 17.36
C PHE A 8 31.27 29.13 18.24
N THR A 9 31.00 30.00 19.21
CA THR A 9 29.97 29.85 20.25
C THR A 9 28.75 30.72 19.97
N ILE A 10 27.54 30.22 20.24
CA ILE A 10 26.29 31.00 20.27
C ILE A 10 25.49 30.62 21.54
N PRO A 11 24.99 31.59 22.35
CA PRO A 11 24.27 31.33 23.59
C PRO A 11 22.73 31.23 23.41
N PRO A 12 21.99 30.64 24.37
CA PRO A 12 20.53 30.58 24.36
C PRO A 12 19.89 31.80 25.05
N LEU A 13 18.76 32.30 24.53
CA LEU A 13 17.94 33.31 25.21
C LEU A 13 16.44 33.10 24.97
N MET A 14 15.76 32.86 26.09
CA MET A 14 14.34 32.99 26.43
C MET A 14 13.30 33.29 25.33
N ALA A 15 12.28 32.43 25.26
CA ALA A 15 10.99 32.73 24.65
C ALA A 15 9.91 32.91 25.74
N THR A 16 9.36 34.11 25.86
CA THR A 16 8.23 34.42 26.74
C THR A 16 7.18 35.25 26.00
N SER A 17 5.97 34.70 25.95
CA SER A 17 4.69 35.43 26.03
C SER A 17 4.09 36.14 24.80
N PHE A 18 2.75 36.17 24.86
CA PHE A 18 1.76 37.08 24.25
C PHE A 18 1.17 36.85 22.85
N LEU A 19 -0.04 36.27 22.93
CA LEU A 19 -1.22 36.46 22.08
C LEU A 19 -1.51 37.92 21.69
N ALA A 20 -1.78 38.16 20.40
CA ALA A 20 -2.68 39.17 19.79
C ALA A 20 -2.47 39.12 18.26
N ALA A 21 -3.41 39.41 17.36
CA ALA A 21 -4.86 39.63 17.43
C ALA A 21 -5.45 39.48 16.01
N ILE A 22 -6.75 39.18 15.88
CA ILE A 22 -7.54 39.46 14.66
C ILE A 22 -8.86 40.11 15.11
N PHE A 23 -9.24 41.22 14.46
CA PHE A 23 -10.30 42.13 14.91
C PHE A 23 -11.40 42.29 13.84
N LEU A 24 -12.66 42.19 14.30
CA LEU A 24 -13.90 42.89 13.86
C LEU A 24 -14.30 43.06 12.37
N ALA A 25 -15.52 42.62 12.06
CA ALA A 25 -16.71 43.39 11.61
C ALA A 25 -17.64 42.53 10.71
N ALA A 26 -18.97 42.62 10.58
CA ALA A 26 -20.11 43.13 11.34
C ALA A 26 -21.30 43.37 10.35
N ALA A 27 -22.21 42.37 10.18
CA ALA A 27 -23.65 42.50 9.81
C ALA A 27 -24.07 43.22 8.48
N PRO A 28 -25.37 43.27 8.09
CA PRO A 28 -26.50 42.31 8.21
C PRO A 28 -27.27 42.03 6.88
N VAL A 29 -28.02 40.91 6.75
CA VAL A 29 -29.18 40.81 5.81
C VAL A 29 -30.32 39.97 6.43
N LEU A 30 -31.56 40.33 6.07
CA LEU A 30 -32.85 39.82 6.55
C LEU A 30 -33.19 38.34 6.26
N SER A 31 -33.80 37.72 7.26
CA SER A 31 -35.10 37.02 7.24
C SER A 31 -35.56 36.19 6.02
N MET A 32 -35.77 34.89 6.24
CA MET A 32 -37.10 34.27 6.08
C MET A 32 -37.23 33.03 6.97
N GLU A 33 -38.29 32.97 7.78
CA GLU A 33 -38.64 31.81 8.61
C GLU A 33 -39.46 30.80 7.81
N ILE A 34 -39.16 29.50 7.93
CA ILE A 34 -40.22 28.47 8.10
C ILE A 34 -39.74 27.52 9.19
N ALA A 35 -40.56 27.35 10.22
CA ALA A 35 -40.22 26.55 11.40
C ALA A 35 -40.43 25.05 11.18
N ALA A 36 -39.54 24.23 11.74
CA ALA A 36 -39.80 22.84 12.07
C ALA A 36 -39.15 22.49 13.42
N SER A 37 -39.91 22.66 14.50
CA SER A 37 -39.53 22.17 15.82
C SER A 37 -39.41 20.65 15.80
N ASN A 38 -38.33 20.10 16.35
CA ASN A 38 -38.40 19.26 17.56
C ASN A 38 -37.00 18.86 18.05
N ALA A 39 -36.61 19.41 19.21
CA ALA A 39 -35.45 18.94 19.95
C ALA A 39 -35.80 17.65 20.71
N VAL A 40 -35.04 16.58 20.51
CA VAL A 40 -35.06 15.41 21.40
C VAL A 40 -33.84 15.51 22.33
N ARG A 41 -34.09 15.80 23.60
CA ARG A 41 -33.07 15.73 24.66
C ARG A 41 -32.58 14.28 24.78
N LEU A 42 -31.25 14.08 24.80
CA LEU A 42 -30.68 12.86 25.37
C LEU A 42 -30.67 12.97 26.89
N SER A 43 -31.26 11.98 27.56
CA SER A 43 -30.92 11.60 28.93
C SER A 43 -30.72 10.09 28.98
N SER A 44 -29.66 9.66 29.66
CA SER A 44 -29.25 8.27 29.82
C SER A 44 -30.15 7.51 30.77
N GLU A 45 -30.46 6.24 30.45
CA GLU A 45 -30.35 5.13 31.43
C GLU A 45 -30.47 3.74 30.78
N HIS A 46 -30.16 2.71 31.57
CA HIS A 46 -29.67 1.38 31.23
C HIS A 46 -30.46 0.46 30.26
N HIS A 47 -29.71 -0.15 29.34
CA HIS A 47 -29.57 -1.62 29.19
C HIS A 47 -30.83 -2.52 29.04
N SER A 48 -31.43 -2.60 27.85
CA SER A 48 -32.05 -3.84 27.30
C SER A 48 -32.43 -3.71 25.81
N SER A 49 -32.43 -4.83 25.08
CA SER A 49 -32.88 -5.02 23.69
C SER A 49 -32.19 -4.21 22.57
N SER A 50 -31.07 -4.74 22.07
CA SER A 50 -30.43 -4.29 20.82
C SER A 50 -31.14 -4.79 19.55
N THR A 51 -31.99 -5.83 19.62
CA THR A 51 -32.67 -6.42 18.46
C THR A 51 -33.89 -5.61 18.03
N SER A 52 -34.73 -5.15 18.98
CA SER A 52 -35.94 -4.37 18.65
C SER A 52 -35.62 -3.02 17.97
N ARG A 53 -34.48 -2.40 18.29
CA ARG A 53 -34.04 -1.12 17.69
C ARG A 53 -33.58 -1.27 16.23
N MET A 54 -33.05 -2.44 15.82
CA MET A 54 -32.70 -2.66 14.41
C MET A 54 -33.94 -2.88 13.52
N PHE A 55 -34.99 -3.52 14.04
CA PHE A 55 -36.25 -3.68 13.31
C PHE A 55 -36.93 -2.34 13.03
N SER A 56 -37.00 -1.42 14.01
CA SER A 56 -37.60 -0.10 13.78
C SER A 56 -36.78 0.79 12.84
N LEU A 57 -35.44 0.69 12.87
CA LEU A 57 -34.58 1.41 11.93
C LEU A 57 -34.77 0.90 10.48
N SER A 58 -34.82 -0.42 10.29
CA SER A 58 -35.15 -1.05 9.01
C SER A 58 -36.53 -0.61 8.49
N GLU A 59 -37.56 -0.61 9.35
CA GLU A 59 -38.90 -0.21 8.94
C GLU A 59 -38.98 1.28 8.59
N ASN A 60 -38.29 2.14 9.34
CA ASN A 60 -38.20 3.57 9.04
C ASN A 60 -37.45 3.84 7.74
N ILE A 61 -36.33 3.16 7.47
CA ILE A 61 -35.62 3.26 6.18
C ILE A 61 -36.55 2.83 5.05
N ASN A 62 -37.25 1.69 5.17
CA ASN A 62 -38.20 1.22 4.17
C ASN A 62 -39.39 2.17 3.96
N ARG A 63 -39.89 2.82 5.02
CA ARG A 63 -40.93 3.87 4.92
C ARG A 63 -40.39 5.10 4.18
N ILE A 64 -39.20 5.59 4.55
CA ILE A 64 -38.55 6.73 3.87
C ILE A 64 -38.30 6.40 2.39
N THR A 65 -37.76 5.22 2.06
CA THR A 65 -37.55 4.79 0.67
C THR A 65 -38.87 4.69 -0.10
N ARG A 66 -39.95 4.21 0.52
CA ARG A 66 -41.28 4.20 -0.09
C ARG A 66 -41.82 5.61 -0.33
N SER A 67 -41.75 6.50 0.67
CA SER A 67 -42.21 7.88 0.53
C SER A 67 -41.37 8.69 -0.47
N VAL A 68 -40.05 8.48 -0.55
CA VAL A 68 -39.21 9.08 -1.59
C VAL A 68 -39.59 8.54 -2.98
N LYS A 69 -39.88 7.23 -3.11
CA LYS A 69 -40.36 6.64 -4.37
C LYS A 69 -41.75 7.16 -4.77
N GLU A 70 -42.64 7.39 -3.80
CA GLU A 70 -43.95 8.00 -4.02
C GLU A 70 -43.85 9.47 -4.40
N LEU A 71 -42.94 10.24 -3.79
CA LEU A 71 -42.63 11.63 -4.15
C LEU A 71 -41.98 11.74 -5.54
N TYR A 72 -41.11 10.80 -5.91
CA TYR A 72 -40.53 10.74 -7.25
C TYR A 72 -41.61 10.41 -8.30
N SER A 73 -42.51 9.46 -8.00
CA SER A 73 -43.67 9.15 -8.84
C SER A 73 -44.70 10.29 -8.93
N SER A 74 -44.93 11.05 -7.85
CA SER A 74 -45.88 12.17 -7.89
C SER A 74 -45.30 13.39 -8.64
N ALA A 75 -44.01 13.68 -8.47
CA ALA A 75 -43.30 14.67 -9.28
C ALA A 75 -43.25 14.27 -10.77
N PHE A 76 -43.12 12.98 -11.07
CA PHE A 76 -43.19 12.44 -12.43
C PHE A 76 -44.61 12.58 -13.03
N ASN A 77 -45.65 12.19 -12.29
CA ASN A 77 -47.04 12.26 -12.75
C ASN A 77 -47.57 13.69 -12.87
N SER A 78 -47.09 14.64 -12.07
CA SER A 78 -47.46 16.07 -12.14
C SER A 78 -47.07 16.73 -13.48
N LYS A 79 -46.26 16.07 -14.32
CA LYS A 79 -45.91 16.54 -15.66
C LYS A 79 -46.79 15.94 -16.77
N ILE A 80 -47.76 15.08 -16.41
CA ILE A 80 -48.65 14.35 -17.32
C ILE A 80 -50.10 14.86 -17.21
N GLU A 81 -50.30 16.18 -17.29
CA GLU A 81 -51.62 16.81 -17.50
C GLU A 81 -51.70 17.64 -18.79
N THR A 82 -50.74 17.44 -19.70
CA THR A 82 -50.93 17.73 -21.14
C THR A 82 -50.74 16.42 -21.91
N GLY A 83 -51.48 16.27 -23.03
CA GLY A 83 -51.63 15.00 -23.77
C GLY A 83 -50.41 14.55 -24.59
N GLU A 84 -49.20 14.73 -24.06
CA GLU A 84 -47.95 14.30 -24.67
C GLU A 84 -47.19 13.44 -23.65
N SER A 85 -47.20 12.12 -23.84
CA SER A 85 -46.56 11.16 -22.93
C SER A 85 -45.05 11.14 -23.16
N ASN A 86 -44.39 12.22 -22.80
CA ASN A 86 -42.97 12.43 -23.02
C ASN A 86 -42.21 11.79 -21.83
N LYS A 87 -41.74 10.55 -22.06
CA LYS A 87 -41.15 9.65 -21.06
C LYS A 87 -39.64 9.91 -20.90
N VAL A 88 -39.14 9.71 -19.69
CA VAL A 88 -37.70 9.91 -19.37
C VAL A 88 -36.86 8.69 -19.75
N LEU A 89 -35.53 8.87 -19.76
CA LEU A 89 -34.56 7.80 -19.95
C LEU A 89 -34.86 6.60 -19.04
N GLY A 90 -34.84 5.42 -19.63
CA GLY A 90 -35.07 4.16 -18.96
C GLY A 90 -36.54 3.70 -18.83
N VAL A 91 -37.51 4.48 -19.28
CA VAL A 91 -38.94 4.11 -19.28
C VAL A 91 -39.31 3.35 -20.57
N LYS A 92 -40.32 2.47 -20.51
CA LYS A 92 -40.81 1.72 -21.69
C LYS A 92 -41.42 2.65 -22.74
N CYS A 93 -41.03 2.45 -24.00
CA CYS A 93 -41.54 3.19 -25.15
C CYS A 93 -42.01 2.23 -26.26
N GLU A 94 -42.89 2.74 -27.12
CA GLU A 94 -43.35 2.06 -28.33
C GLU A 94 -42.75 2.71 -29.59
N ASN A 95 -42.62 4.04 -29.59
CA ASN A 95 -42.13 4.82 -30.71
C ASN A 95 -41.08 5.85 -30.24
N VAL A 96 -40.31 6.42 -31.18
CA VAL A 96 -39.30 7.45 -30.89
C VAL A 96 -39.92 8.69 -30.23
N GLY A 97 -41.13 9.07 -30.63
CA GLY A 97 -41.86 10.22 -30.07
C GLY A 97 -42.13 10.12 -28.57
N ASP A 98 -42.26 8.90 -28.02
CA ASP A 98 -42.43 8.66 -26.58
C ASP A 98 -41.27 9.22 -25.74
N CYS A 99 -40.09 9.40 -26.33
CA CYS A 99 -38.87 9.78 -25.61
C CYS A 99 -38.50 11.27 -25.79
N SER A 100 -39.37 12.06 -26.43
CA SER A 100 -39.15 13.48 -26.76
C SER A 100 -38.94 14.41 -25.54
N ALA A 101 -39.20 13.94 -24.32
CA ALA A 101 -38.90 14.68 -23.08
C ALA A 101 -37.40 14.93 -22.87
N VAL A 102 -36.55 14.11 -23.49
CA VAL A 102 -35.10 14.17 -23.35
C VAL A 102 -34.50 14.40 -24.73
N GLU A 103 -33.74 15.50 -24.88
CA GLU A 103 -33.04 15.80 -26.13
C GLU A 103 -32.05 14.68 -26.45
N PHE A 104 -31.97 14.29 -27.73
CA PHE A 104 -31.17 13.16 -28.22
C PHE A 104 -31.54 11.78 -27.66
N ALA A 105 -32.74 11.61 -27.08
CA ALA A 105 -33.28 10.30 -26.74
C ALA A 105 -34.05 9.67 -27.91
N THR A 106 -34.02 8.33 -27.95
CA THR A 106 -34.74 7.48 -28.91
C THR A 106 -35.33 6.27 -28.19
N CYS A 107 -36.26 5.58 -28.86
CA CYS A 107 -36.77 4.30 -28.37
C CYS A 107 -35.88 3.15 -28.85
N ASP A 108 -35.08 2.59 -27.96
CA ASP A 108 -34.18 1.46 -28.24
C ASP A 108 -34.58 0.23 -27.40
N HIS A 109 -34.69 -0.94 -28.03
CA HIS A 109 -35.14 -2.18 -27.38
C HIS A 109 -36.42 -2.01 -26.51
N GLY A 110 -37.35 -1.13 -26.92
CA GLY A 110 -38.59 -0.83 -26.19
C GLY A 110 -38.42 0.02 -24.93
N LYS A 111 -37.30 0.74 -24.79
CA LYS A 111 -36.94 1.58 -23.65
C LYS A 111 -36.30 2.89 -24.13
N CYS A 112 -36.63 4.03 -23.51
CA CYS A 112 -36.00 5.31 -23.88
C CYS A 112 -34.52 5.29 -23.50
N SER A 113 -33.65 5.56 -24.47
CA SER A 113 -32.19 5.66 -24.29
C SER A 113 -31.64 6.83 -25.10
N CYS A 114 -30.40 7.23 -24.86
CA CYS A 114 -29.72 8.17 -25.77
C CYS A 114 -29.48 7.54 -27.14
N ASP A 115 -29.40 8.38 -28.18
CA ASP A 115 -29.13 7.94 -29.55
C ASP A 115 -27.73 7.34 -29.74
N THR A 116 -27.44 6.91 -30.97
CA THR A 116 -26.19 6.24 -31.33
C THR A 116 -24.93 7.09 -31.10
N ASN A 117 -25.02 8.43 -31.11
CA ASN A 117 -23.92 9.36 -30.88
C ASN A 117 -23.86 9.91 -29.44
N HIS A 118 -24.93 9.76 -28.66
CA HIS A 118 -25.03 10.30 -27.30
C HIS A 118 -24.91 9.22 -26.21
N THR A 119 -24.72 9.64 -24.97
CA THR A 119 -24.55 8.80 -23.79
C THR A 119 -25.26 9.42 -22.59
N ILE A 120 -25.66 8.62 -21.61
CA ILE A 120 -26.37 9.12 -20.43
C ILE A 120 -25.36 9.79 -19.49
N SER A 121 -25.63 11.02 -19.06
CA SER A 121 -24.85 11.71 -18.02
C SER A 121 -24.95 10.99 -16.68
N LYS A 122 -23.83 10.87 -15.97
CA LYS A 122 -23.76 10.30 -14.61
C LYS A 122 -24.26 11.30 -13.57
N GLU A 123 -24.07 12.60 -13.77
CA GLU A 123 -24.53 13.65 -12.86
C GLU A 123 -26.01 14.01 -13.07
N HIS A 124 -26.48 13.90 -14.32
CA HIS A 124 -27.81 14.27 -14.78
C HIS A 124 -28.41 13.13 -15.60
N MET A 125 -28.92 12.10 -14.91
CA MET A 125 -29.48 10.89 -15.54
C MET A 125 -30.71 11.13 -16.45
N ASP A 126 -31.20 12.38 -16.52
CA ASP A 126 -32.23 12.88 -17.41
C ASP A 126 -31.67 13.53 -18.70
N LYS A 127 -30.34 13.55 -18.90
CA LYS A 127 -29.66 14.19 -20.04
C LYS A 127 -28.83 13.22 -20.86
N CYS A 128 -28.87 13.42 -22.16
CA CYS A 128 -27.97 12.79 -23.12
C CYS A 128 -26.83 13.74 -23.51
N LEU A 129 -25.60 13.35 -23.21
CA LEU A 129 -24.39 14.08 -23.60
C LEU A 129 -23.81 13.52 -24.90
N LYS A 130 -23.27 14.40 -25.74
CA LYS A 130 -22.64 13.99 -26.99
C LYS A 130 -21.34 13.24 -26.72
N GLY A 131 -21.16 12.08 -27.35
CA GLY A 131 -19.88 11.39 -27.40
C GLY A 131 -18.86 12.16 -28.22
N VAL A 132 -17.64 12.28 -27.70
CA VAL A 132 -16.55 13.06 -28.31
C VAL A 132 -15.29 12.21 -28.44
N LYS A 133 -14.31 12.66 -29.22
CA LYS A 133 -13.07 11.92 -29.51
C LYS A 133 -11.95 12.33 -28.57
N LEU A 134 -10.83 11.60 -28.61
CA LEU A 134 -9.59 12.02 -27.95
C LEU A 134 -9.15 13.42 -28.43
N GLY A 135 -8.73 14.26 -27.48
CA GLY A 135 -8.37 15.66 -27.72
C GLY A 135 -9.54 16.65 -27.78
N ASP A 136 -10.79 16.18 -27.90
CA ASP A 136 -11.98 17.04 -27.83
C ASP A 136 -12.28 17.50 -26.39
N ASP A 137 -13.08 18.56 -26.26
CA ASP A 137 -13.57 19.05 -24.97
C ASP A 137 -14.66 18.13 -24.39
N CYS A 138 -14.63 17.94 -23.07
CA CYS A 138 -15.55 17.08 -22.34
C CYS A 138 -15.93 17.65 -20.97
N LEU A 139 -17.07 17.20 -20.45
CA LEU A 139 -17.52 17.44 -19.07
C LEU A 139 -17.42 16.17 -18.23
N GLU A 140 -17.74 15.01 -18.81
CA GLU A 140 -17.76 13.72 -18.11
C GLU A 140 -17.05 12.61 -18.89
N ASP A 141 -16.47 11.65 -18.15
CA ASP A 141 -15.86 10.43 -18.70
C ASP A 141 -16.72 9.70 -19.72
N VAL A 142 -18.04 9.65 -19.49
CA VAL A 142 -18.98 8.91 -20.35
C VAL A 142 -18.95 9.40 -21.80
N GLN A 143 -18.66 10.69 -22.01
CA GLN A 143 -18.56 11.28 -23.35
C GLN A 143 -17.33 10.77 -24.10
N CYS A 144 -16.20 10.67 -23.41
CA CYS A 144 -14.96 10.11 -23.94
C CYS A 144 -15.13 8.61 -24.18
N GLN A 145 -15.66 7.87 -23.19
CA GLN A 145 -15.91 6.42 -23.25
C GLN A 145 -16.85 6.01 -24.40
N LYS A 146 -17.75 6.90 -24.83
CA LYS A 146 -18.60 6.70 -26.02
C LYS A 146 -17.81 6.77 -27.33
N GLY A 147 -16.74 7.55 -27.40
CA GLY A 147 -15.85 7.65 -28.56
C GLY A 147 -14.71 6.61 -28.55
N ASP A 148 -14.10 6.38 -27.39
CA ASP A 148 -13.08 5.35 -27.15
C ASP A 148 -13.17 4.83 -25.71
N SER A 149 -13.40 3.52 -25.53
CA SER A 149 -13.60 2.90 -24.21
C SER A 149 -12.39 3.00 -23.28
N GLY A 150 -11.18 3.21 -23.80
CA GLY A 150 -9.96 3.38 -23.01
C GLY A 150 -9.74 4.80 -22.49
N SER A 151 -10.65 5.75 -22.80
CA SER A 151 -10.49 7.18 -22.53
C SER A 151 -11.33 7.70 -21.34
N VAL A 152 -10.90 8.83 -20.78
CA VAL A 152 -11.50 9.54 -19.63
C VAL A 152 -11.44 11.06 -19.85
N CYS A 153 -12.28 11.79 -19.14
CA CYS A 153 -12.29 13.26 -19.18
C CYS A 153 -11.35 13.80 -18.11
N MET A 154 -10.18 14.30 -18.52
CA MET A 154 -9.17 14.87 -17.62
C MET A 154 -8.85 16.30 -18.04
N ALA A 155 -8.91 17.24 -17.09
CA ALA A 155 -8.71 18.67 -17.35
C ALA A 155 -9.54 19.19 -18.54
N PHE A 156 -10.83 18.82 -18.59
CA PHE A 156 -11.80 19.13 -19.65
C PHE A 156 -11.45 18.58 -21.05
N LYS A 157 -10.49 17.67 -21.16
CA LYS A 157 -10.11 17.01 -22.42
C LYS A 157 -10.24 15.49 -22.33
N CYS A 158 -10.70 14.87 -23.42
CA CYS A 158 -10.64 13.42 -23.52
C CYS A 158 -9.20 12.95 -23.75
N VAL A 159 -8.70 12.17 -22.81
CA VAL A 159 -7.35 11.57 -22.83
C VAL A 159 -7.44 10.07 -22.56
N CYS A 160 -6.37 9.32 -22.84
CA CYS A 160 -6.32 7.92 -22.41
C CYS A 160 -6.27 7.79 -20.88
N SER A 161 -6.99 6.80 -20.36
CA SER A 161 -6.93 6.44 -18.94
C SER A 161 -5.54 5.93 -18.55
N ALA A 162 -5.23 5.90 -17.24
CA ALA A 162 -3.88 5.62 -16.73
C ALA A 162 -3.22 4.32 -17.26
N ASN A 163 -4.03 3.31 -17.60
CA ASN A 163 -3.55 2.03 -18.13
C ASN A 163 -3.67 1.90 -19.66
N HIS A 164 -3.80 3.02 -20.38
CA HIS A 164 -3.87 3.06 -21.84
C HIS A 164 -2.92 4.11 -22.42
N SER A 165 -2.36 3.83 -23.59
CA SER A 165 -1.55 4.76 -24.37
C SER A 165 -2.26 5.12 -25.67
N GLU A 166 -2.09 6.37 -26.13
CA GLU A 166 -2.63 6.78 -27.42
C GLU A 166 -1.77 6.21 -28.56
N LYS A 167 -2.41 5.49 -29.49
CA LYS A 167 -1.79 5.02 -30.73
C LYS A 167 -2.74 5.32 -31.89
N LYS A 168 -2.32 6.19 -32.81
CA LYS A 168 -3.12 6.60 -34.00
C LYS A 168 -4.51 7.17 -33.65
N GLY A 169 -4.62 8.01 -32.62
CA GLY A 169 -5.88 8.65 -32.23
C GLY A 169 -6.90 7.72 -31.56
N LYS A 170 -6.42 6.64 -30.92
CA LYS A 170 -7.21 5.69 -30.10
C LYS A 170 -6.41 5.25 -28.88
N CYS A 171 -7.11 4.85 -27.82
CA CYS A 171 -6.50 4.32 -26.61
C CYS A 171 -6.34 2.81 -26.69
N PHE A 172 -5.11 2.33 -26.58
CA PHE A 172 -4.79 0.92 -26.48
C PHE A 172 -4.35 0.59 -25.07
N ALA A 173 -4.82 -0.53 -24.52
CA ALA A 173 -4.43 -0.99 -23.20
C ALA A 173 -2.91 -1.24 -23.17
N ASN A 174 -2.27 -0.74 -22.12
CA ASN A 174 -0.84 -0.89 -21.91
C ASN A 174 -0.51 -2.38 -21.63
N PRO A 175 0.36 -3.04 -22.43
CA PRO A 175 0.71 -4.44 -22.25
C PRO A 175 1.53 -4.65 -20.97
N LEU A 176 1.33 -5.76 -20.25
CA LEU A 176 2.15 -6.09 -19.08
C LEU A 176 3.48 -6.73 -19.51
N LEU A 177 4.46 -6.83 -18.60
CA LEU A 177 5.62 -7.72 -18.77
C LEU A 177 5.15 -9.14 -19.15
N GLY A 178 5.84 -9.75 -20.11
CA GLY A 178 5.44 -11.04 -20.68
C GLY A 178 4.25 -11.00 -21.66
N SER A 179 3.60 -9.84 -21.86
CA SER A 179 2.54 -9.66 -22.86
C SER A 179 3.11 -9.30 -24.22
N SER A 180 2.33 -9.54 -25.28
CA SER A 180 2.76 -9.24 -26.64
C SER A 180 2.81 -7.74 -26.94
N CYS A 181 3.78 -7.34 -27.77
CA CYS A 181 4.01 -5.98 -28.25
C CYS A 181 4.44 -5.99 -29.72
N VAL A 182 4.40 -4.83 -30.37
CA VAL A 182 4.85 -4.64 -31.77
C VAL A 182 6.09 -3.76 -31.84
N GLU A 183 6.24 -2.80 -30.92
CA GLU A 183 7.36 -1.86 -30.89
C GLU A 183 7.67 -1.41 -29.45
N ASN A 184 8.90 -0.92 -29.20
CA ASN A 184 9.33 -0.47 -27.86
C ASN A 184 8.42 0.60 -27.23
N LEU A 185 7.69 1.37 -28.05
CA LEU A 185 6.71 2.35 -27.55
C LEU A 185 5.56 1.70 -26.76
N ASP A 186 5.18 0.46 -27.10
CA ASP A 186 4.12 -0.27 -26.39
C ASP A 186 4.53 -0.58 -24.94
N CYS A 187 5.78 -0.98 -24.74
CA CYS A 187 6.34 -1.35 -23.44
C CYS A 187 6.86 -0.14 -22.63
N ARG A 188 6.98 1.06 -23.24
CA ARG A 188 7.60 2.27 -22.65
C ARG A 188 7.04 2.69 -21.28
N HIS A 189 5.79 2.35 -20.99
CA HIS A 189 5.15 2.66 -19.70
C HIS A 189 5.69 1.78 -18.54
N ILE A 190 6.42 0.70 -18.86
CA ILE A 190 7.16 -0.15 -17.93
C ILE A 190 8.60 0.38 -17.87
N PRO A 191 9.10 0.83 -16.70
CA PRO A 191 10.49 1.24 -16.56
C PRO A 191 11.45 0.10 -16.93
N PHE A 192 12.42 0.41 -17.81
CA PHE A 192 13.47 -0.50 -18.28
C PHE A 192 12.98 -1.78 -18.99
N ALA A 193 11.81 -1.72 -19.63
CA ALA A 193 11.37 -2.77 -20.54
C ALA A 193 11.44 -2.34 -22.02
N GLU A 194 11.70 -3.29 -22.89
CA GLU A 194 11.66 -3.15 -24.34
C GLU A 194 10.80 -4.26 -24.98
N CYS A 195 10.48 -4.11 -26.27
CA CYS A 195 9.76 -5.10 -27.03
C CYS A 195 10.75 -6.09 -27.67
N VAL A 196 11.04 -7.17 -26.94
CA VAL A 196 12.00 -8.21 -27.36
C VAL A 196 11.22 -9.44 -27.81
N ASP A 197 11.51 -9.96 -29.00
CA ASP A 197 10.82 -11.11 -29.62
C ASP A 197 9.28 -11.00 -29.63
N ASN A 198 8.76 -9.78 -29.81
CA ASN A 198 7.33 -9.41 -29.76
C ASN A 198 6.68 -9.55 -28.37
N VAL A 199 7.48 -9.51 -27.30
CA VAL A 199 7.04 -9.55 -25.89
C VAL A 199 7.68 -8.40 -25.10
N CYS A 200 6.91 -7.75 -24.21
CA CYS A 200 7.49 -6.78 -23.28
C CYS A 200 8.37 -7.49 -22.25
N ALA A 201 9.68 -7.28 -22.35
CA ALA A 201 10.70 -7.94 -21.53
C ALA A 201 11.65 -6.89 -20.92
N CYS A 202 12.26 -7.22 -19.80
CA CYS A 202 13.26 -6.36 -19.18
C CYS A 202 14.54 -6.29 -20.01
N THR A 203 15.16 -5.12 -20.04
CA THR A 203 16.48 -4.93 -20.66
C THR A 203 17.56 -5.76 -19.96
N ASP A 204 18.68 -5.98 -20.65
CA ASP A 204 19.82 -6.75 -20.14
C ASP A 204 20.22 -6.35 -18.71
N ALA A 205 20.53 -7.36 -17.90
CA ALA A 205 20.87 -7.25 -16.47
C ALA A 205 19.76 -6.72 -15.53
N MET A 206 18.50 -6.69 -15.97
CA MET A 206 17.34 -6.46 -15.09
C MET A 206 16.43 -7.70 -14.99
N LEU A 207 15.67 -7.77 -13.91
CA LEU A 207 14.84 -8.92 -13.54
C LEU A 207 13.36 -8.54 -13.64
N PRO A 208 12.48 -9.43 -14.16
CA PRO A 208 11.05 -9.17 -14.13
C PRO A 208 10.54 -9.22 -12.68
N GLY A 209 9.89 -8.13 -12.24
CA GLY A 209 9.13 -8.13 -11.00
C GLY A 209 8.06 -9.21 -11.04
N LYS A 210 7.96 -10.02 -9.98
CA LYS A 210 6.98 -11.11 -9.87
C LYS A 210 5.61 -10.58 -9.43
N HIS A 211 5.60 -9.52 -8.64
CA HIS A 211 4.40 -8.92 -8.07
C HIS A 211 4.13 -7.50 -8.60
N SER A 212 4.99 -7.01 -9.46
CA SER A 212 5.05 -5.63 -9.94
C SER A 212 5.29 -5.59 -11.45
N ASN A 213 4.60 -4.71 -12.18
CA ASN A 213 4.78 -4.56 -13.63
C ASN A 213 5.98 -3.63 -13.92
N VAL A 214 7.15 -3.98 -13.39
CA VAL A 214 8.41 -3.22 -13.48
C VAL A 214 9.61 -4.15 -13.60
N CYS A 215 10.71 -3.62 -14.12
CA CYS A 215 11.98 -4.31 -14.15
C CYS A 215 12.84 -3.88 -12.95
N LEU A 216 13.27 -4.86 -12.15
CA LEU A 216 14.02 -4.67 -10.92
C LEU A 216 15.52 -4.88 -11.17
N SER A 217 16.36 -4.09 -10.51
CA SER A 217 17.82 -4.26 -10.60
C SER A 217 18.28 -5.49 -9.82
N VAL A 218 19.25 -6.22 -10.37
CA VAL A 218 19.99 -7.26 -9.63
C VAL A 218 20.73 -6.60 -8.46
N ALA A 219 20.80 -7.27 -7.30
CA ALA A 219 21.58 -6.78 -6.17
C ALA A 219 23.08 -6.69 -6.49
N ILE A 220 23.78 -5.73 -5.86
CA ILE A 220 25.20 -5.46 -6.05
C ILE A 220 26.01 -6.28 -5.03
N PRO A 221 27.05 -7.05 -5.45
CA PRO A 221 27.89 -7.80 -4.54
C PRO A 221 28.77 -6.89 -3.68
N GLY A 222 28.96 -7.25 -2.40
CA GLY A 222 29.86 -6.55 -1.47
C GLY A 222 29.21 -5.40 -0.69
N GLU A 223 27.97 -5.01 -1.02
CA GLU A 223 27.22 -3.94 -0.34
C GLU A 223 25.88 -4.45 0.22
N ARG A 224 25.31 -3.72 1.19
CA ARG A 224 23.94 -3.96 1.66
C ARG A 224 22.94 -3.43 0.62
N SER A 225 22.74 -4.21 -0.43
CA SER A 225 21.87 -3.88 -1.55
C SER A 225 20.42 -3.69 -1.11
N ALA A 226 19.79 -2.61 -1.57
CA ALA A 226 18.36 -2.40 -1.44
C ALA A 226 17.57 -3.34 -2.37
N CYS A 227 16.34 -3.67 -2.00
CA CYS A 227 15.45 -4.52 -2.77
C CYS A 227 13.97 -4.21 -2.47
N GLU A 228 13.11 -4.64 -3.39
CA GLU A 228 11.66 -4.67 -3.28
C GLU A 228 11.14 -6.11 -3.27
N GLU A 229 11.79 -7.01 -4.03
CA GLU A 229 11.42 -8.43 -4.14
C GLU A 229 12.64 -9.36 -3.97
N ASP A 230 12.39 -10.59 -3.50
CA ASP A 230 13.42 -11.62 -3.29
C ASP A 230 14.30 -11.89 -4.52
N ILE A 231 13.73 -11.77 -5.73
CA ILE A 231 14.39 -12.14 -6.99
C ILE A 231 15.71 -11.37 -7.21
N GLN A 232 15.76 -10.10 -6.77
CA GLN A 232 16.93 -9.23 -6.84
C GLN A 232 18.09 -9.79 -6.03
N CYS A 233 17.78 -10.34 -4.86
CA CYS A 233 18.73 -10.94 -3.95
C CYS A 233 19.14 -12.32 -4.45
N THR A 234 18.18 -13.18 -4.83
CA THR A 234 18.48 -14.57 -5.23
C THR A 234 19.34 -14.65 -6.48
N ALA A 235 19.18 -13.71 -7.42
CA ALA A 235 20.01 -13.61 -8.62
C ALA A 235 21.51 -13.35 -8.31
N GLN A 236 21.82 -12.64 -7.22
CA GLN A 236 23.20 -12.29 -6.84
C GLN A 236 23.78 -13.22 -5.75
N PHE A 237 23.01 -13.46 -4.69
CA PHE A 237 23.47 -14.14 -3.47
C PHE A 237 22.99 -15.60 -3.35
N GLY A 238 22.14 -16.05 -4.28
CA GLY A 238 21.56 -17.41 -4.33
C GLY A 238 20.23 -17.55 -3.57
N ASP A 239 19.56 -18.70 -3.76
CA ASP A 239 18.20 -19.05 -3.29
C ASP A 239 17.92 -18.87 -1.79
N LYS A 240 18.97 -18.65 -0.99
CA LYS A 240 18.93 -18.47 0.47
C LYS A 240 19.18 -17.03 0.89
N SER A 241 19.02 -16.11 -0.05
CA SER A 241 18.85 -14.68 0.20
C SER A 241 17.39 -14.29 0.01
N ARG A 242 16.95 -13.29 0.77
CA ARG A 242 15.57 -12.80 0.85
C ARG A 242 15.59 -11.27 0.91
N CYS A 243 14.52 -10.63 0.49
CA CYS A 243 14.37 -9.19 0.70
C CYS A 243 13.74 -8.93 2.08
N ILE A 244 14.56 -8.51 3.05
CA ILE A 244 14.15 -8.29 4.44
C ILE A 244 14.27 -6.80 4.76
N MET A 245 13.16 -6.18 5.16
CA MET A 245 13.09 -4.74 5.48
C MET A 245 13.65 -3.81 4.38
N GLY A 246 13.52 -4.20 3.11
CA GLY A 246 14.00 -3.45 1.95
C GLY A 246 15.49 -3.65 1.62
N PHE A 247 16.16 -4.62 2.25
CA PHE A 247 17.56 -4.98 1.97
C PHE A 247 17.73 -6.47 1.74
N CYS A 248 18.71 -6.84 0.90
CA CYS A 248 19.06 -8.24 0.69
C CYS A 248 19.80 -8.79 1.91
N GLU A 249 19.21 -9.80 2.52
CA GLU A 249 19.74 -10.50 3.70
C GLU A 249 19.66 -12.01 3.49
N CYS A 250 20.46 -12.77 4.23
CA CYS A 250 20.38 -14.23 4.18
C CYS A 250 19.20 -14.73 5.02
N ASP A 251 18.57 -15.81 4.56
CA ASP A 251 17.48 -16.50 5.25
C ASP A 251 17.96 -17.07 6.60
N HIS A 252 17.03 -17.41 7.50
CA HIS A 252 17.39 -17.96 8.80
C HIS A 252 18.24 -19.23 8.69
N SER A 253 19.31 -19.29 9.47
CA SER A 253 20.34 -20.35 9.42
C SER A 253 21.25 -20.30 8.18
N TYR A 254 21.35 -19.14 7.53
CA TYR A 254 22.34 -18.83 6.50
C TYR A 254 22.98 -17.49 6.80
N HIS A 255 24.26 -17.33 6.43
CA HIS A 255 24.98 -16.06 6.55
C HIS A 255 25.71 -15.73 5.25
N ALA A 256 26.06 -14.45 5.10
CA ALA A 256 26.78 -13.96 3.93
C ALA A 256 28.27 -14.35 4.02
N SER A 257 28.75 -15.14 3.05
CA SER A 257 30.17 -15.46 2.87
C SER A 257 30.50 -15.44 1.38
N SER A 258 31.63 -14.81 1.02
CA SER A 258 32.13 -14.74 -0.37
C SER A 258 31.08 -14.29 -1.41
N GLY A 259 30.19 -13.37 -1.04
CA GLY A 259 29.12 -12.87 -1.92
C GLY A 259 27.96 -13.84 -2.16
N LYS A 260 27.76 -14.85 -1.30
CA LYS A 260 26.61 -15.77 -1.32
C LYS A 260 26.09 -16.04 0.09
N CYS A 261 24.85 -16.50 0.19
CA CYS A 261 24.31 -17.04 1.44
C CYS A 261 24.69 -18.52 1.57
N ILE A 262 25.54 -18.85 2.55
CA ILE A 262 25.97 -20.22 2.87
C ILE A 262 25.32 -20.68 4.18
N PRO A 263 25.08 -21.99 4.38
CA PRO A 263 24.40 -22.48 5.57
C PRO A 263 25.27 -22.33 6.83
N ASP A 264 24.62 -21.99 7.94
CA ASP A 264 25.23 -21.92 9.27
C ASP A 264 25.68 -23.31 9.74
N LEU A 265 26.99 -23.46 9.97
CA LEU A 265 27.54 -24.72 10.47
C LEU A 265 27.33 -24.88 11.98
N LYS A 266 27.00 -26.11 12.39
CA LYS A 266 26.95 -26.49 13.81
C LYS A 266 28.37 -26.59 14.38
N LEU A 267 28.51 -26.40 15.69
CA LEU A 267 29.74 -26.83 16.39
C LEU A 267 30.01 -28.31 16.10
N GLY A 268 31.28 -28.69 15.92
CA GLY A 268 31.67 -30.03 15.50
C GLY A 268 31.57 -30.31 13.99
N SER A 269 31.00 -29.40 13.18
CA SER A 269 30.95 -29.56 11.71
C SER A 269 32.32 -29.33 11.08
N GLN A 270 32.61 -30.02 9.97
CA GLN A 270 33.81 -29.75 9.18
C GLN A 270 33.75 -28.37 8.52
N CYS A 271 34.87 -27.67 8.54
CA CYS A 271 35.05 -26.34 7.96
C CYS A 271 36.42 -26.22 7.28
N SER A 272 36.55 -25.28 6.36
CA SER A 272 37.81 -24.93 5.68
C SER A 272 38.31 -23.53 6.05
N THR A 273 37.39 -22.61 6.40
CA THR A 273 37.71 -21.21 6.71
C THR A 273 36.98 -20.73 7.97
N PRO A 274 37.51 -19.71 8.68
CA PRO A 274 36.81 -19.09 9.81
C PRO A 274 35.39 -18.59 9.47
N SER A 275 35.19 -18.11 8.23
CA SER A 275 33.88 -17.66 7.75
C SER A 275 32.83 -18.76 7.74
N ASP A 276 33.20 -20.01 7.48
CA ASP A 276 32.22 -21.12 7.41
C ASP A 276 31.50 -21.35 8.75
N CYS A 277 32.14 -20.95 9.86
CA CYS A 277 31.63 -21.12 11.22
C CYS A 277 30.88 -19.90 11.76
N VAL A 278 30.68 -18.84 10.96
CA VAL A 278 29.78 -17.74 11.30
C VAL A 278 28.34 -18.28 11.39
N VAL A 279 27.50 -17.67 12.23
CA VAL A 279 26.06 -17.96 12.25
C VAL A 279 25.22 -16.69 12.16
N SER A 280 24.02 -16.80 11.57
CA SER A 280 23.10 -15.69 11.31
C SER A 280 22.55 -15.01 12.57
N ARG A 281 22.71 -15.65 13.74
CA ARG A 281 22.37 -15.11 15.07
C ARG A 281 23.60 -15.09 15.97
N HIS A 282 24.35 -13.99 15.93
CA HIS A 282 25.33 -13.68 16.97
C HIS A 282 24.79 -12.64 17.94
N THR A 283 25.17 -12.81 19.21
CA THR A 283 25.06 -11.78 20.25
C THR A 283 25.96 -10.58 19.90
N GLU A 284 25.76 -9.45 20.59
CA GLU A 284 26.44 -8.16 20.30
C GLU A 284 27.98 -8.20 20.34
N GLU A 285 28.57 -9.31 20.81
CA GLU A 285 30.00 -9.56 20.94
C GLU A 285 30.68 -10.05 19.64
N GLY A 286 29.93 -10.23 18.55
CA GLY A 286 30.45 -10.65 17.24
C GLY A 286 30.58 -12.17 17.05
N ASN A 287 31.40 -12.61 16.10
CA ASN A 287 31.57 -14.04 15.83
C ASN A 287 32.44 -14.72 16.89
N ILE A 288 31.80 -15.47 17.79
CA ILE A 288 32.42 -16.24 18.89
C ILE A 288 32.78 -17.69 18.51
N ARG A 289 32.80 -18.02 17.20
CA ARG A 289 33.17 -19.32 16.65
C ARG A 289 34.31 -19.19 15.63
N ASP A 290 35.13 -20.21 15.52
CA ASP A 290 36.24 -20.28 14.55
C ASP A 290 36.45 -21.71 14.05
N CYS A 291 37.12 -21.84 12.90
CA CYS A 291 37.45 -23.11 12.28
C CYS A 291 38.76 -23.67 12.84
N LEU A 292 38.69 -24.34 13.99
CA LEU A 292 39.85 -24.89 14.68
C LEU A 292 40.00 -26.38 14.37
N ASN A 293 41.18 -26.80 13.89
CA ASN A 293 41.45 -28.18 13.46
C ASN A 293 40.41 -28.72 12.46
N ASN A 294 40.09 -27.93 11.43
CA ASN A 294 39.05 -28.19 10.42
C ASN A 294 37.65 -28.41 11.01
N THR A 295 37.38 -27.94 12.22
CA THR A 295 36.13 -28.18 12.95
C THR A 295 35.60 -26.90 13.60
N CYS A 296 34.33 -26.54 13.36
CA CYS A 296 33.73 -25.35 13.98
C CYS A 296 33.69 -25.48 15.50
N SER A 297 34.39 -24.57 16.17
CA SER A 297 34.69 -24.60 17.60
C SER A 297 34.50 -23.22 18.23
N CYS A 298 34.31 -23.14 19.54
CA CYS A 298 34.28 -21.86 20.24
C CYS A 298 35.66 -21.20 20.29
N VAL A 299 35.73 -19.87 20.16
CA VAL A 299 36.97 -19.12 20.31
C VAL A 299 37.49 -19.15 21.75
N ALA A 300 38.77 -18.79 21.94
CA ALA A 300 39.39 -18.74 23.27
C ALA A 300 38.59 -17.84 24.24
N GLY A 301 38.40 -18.33 25.47
CA GLY A 301 37.56 -17.67 26.47
C GLY A 301 36.07 -18.01 26.39
N TYR A 302 35.63 -18.81 25.41
CA TYR A 302 34.26 -19.33 25.31
C TYR A 302 34.24 -20.86 25.35
N LYS A 303 33.11 -21.43 25.78
CA LYS A 303 32.85 -22.88 25.83
C LYS A 303 31.43 -23.18 25.36
N SER A 304 31.22 -24.36 24.76
CA SER A 304 29.89 -24.88 24.49
C SER A 304 29.18 -25.23 25.79
N THR A 305 27.87 -24.99 25.87
CA THR A 305 27.05 -25.52 26.97
C THR A 305 26.45 -26.88 26.57
N ASN A 306 25.58 -27.43 27.42
CA ASN A 306 24.86 -28.67 27.15
C ASN A 306 23.87 -28.56 25.96
N GLU A 307 23.59 -27.35 25.49
CA GLU A 307 22.94 -27.12 24.19
C GLU A 307 24.02 -26.98 23.11
N GLU A 308 24.15 -28.02 22.27
CA GLU A 308 25.33 -28.34 21.44
C GLU A 308 25.70 -27.31 20.35
N ASN A 309 24.98 -26.18 20.22
CA ASN A 309 25.15 -25.24 19.12
C ASN A 309 25.19 -23.77 19.53
N PHE A 310 25.69 -23.44 20.73
CA PHE A 310 26.16 -22.09 21.03
C PHE A 310 27.35 -22.08 21.99
N CYS A 311 28.12 -21.00 21.91
CA CYS A 311 29.25 -20.73 22.78
C CYS A 311 28.83 -19.68 23.83
N VAL A 312 29.16 -19.90 25.09
CA VAL A 312 29.04 -18.90 26.15
C VAL A 312 30.42 -18.54 26.66
N LYS A 313 30.58 -17.33 27.19
CA LYS A 313 31.81 -16.94 27.88
C LYS A 313 32.10 -17.95 28.98
N ALA A 314 33.29 -18.53 28.96
CA ALA A 314 33.76 -19.40 30.02
C ALA A 314 33.84 -18.55 31.29
N GLY A 315 32.97 -18.82 32.27
CA GLY A 315 33.05 -18.13 33.54
C GLY A 315 34.43 -18.33 34.14
N ASP A 316 35.07 -17.23 34.57
CA ASP A 316 36.27 -17.29 35.39
C ASP A 316 35.90 -18.10 36.63
N GLY A 317 36.43 -19.32 36.69
CA GLY A 317 36.17 -20.23 37.80
C GLY A 317 36.75 -19.61 39.05
N TYR A 318 35.90 -18.95 39.84
CA TYR A 318 36.26 -18.53 41.18
C TYR A 318 36.59 -19.80 41.96
N GLN A 319 37.89 -20.06 42.10
CA GLN A 319 38.41 -21.06 43.01
C GLN A 319 37.89 -20.68 44.39
N LEU A 320 36.83 -21.36 44.84
CA LEU A 320 36.42 -21.40 46.23
C LEU A 320 37.49 -22.17 47.00
N HIS A 321 38.66 -21.54 47.16
CA HIS A 321 39.56 -21.77 48.27
C HIS A 321 38.83 -21.32 49.54
N ALA A 322 37.82 -22.09 49.94
CA ALA A 322 37.34 -22.11 51.31
C ALA A 322 38.56 -22.48 52.15
N SER A 323 39.19 -21.48 52.76
CA SER A 323 40.40 -21.72 53.53
C SER A 323 40.04 -22.70 54.64
N LEU A 324 40.87 -23.74 54.82
CA LEU A 324 40.64 -24.72 55.88
C LEU A 324 40.57 -24.05 57.27
N ALA A 325 41.18 -22.87 57.41
CA ALA A 325 41.03 -21.96 58.54
C ALA A 325 39.57 -21.53 58.78
N TRP A 326 38.79 -21.17 57.75
CA TRP A 326 37.38 -20.78 57.92
C TRP A 326 36.52 -21.96 58.38
N ILE A 327 36.77 -23.16 57.85
CA ILE A 327 36.09 -24.39 58.27
C ILE A 327 36.47 -24.76 59.71
N LEU A 328 37.75 -24.64 60.08
CA LEU A 328 38.23 -24.82 61.46
C LEU A 328 37.59 -23.81 62.43
N CYS A 329 37.55 -22.52 62.07
CA CYS A 329 36.96 -21.48 62.92
C CYS A 329 35.46 -21.66 63.14
N VAL A 330 34.71 -22.10 62.13
CA VAL A 330 33.25 -22.28 62.24
C VAL A 330 32.87 -23.60 62.92
N PHE A 331 33.58 -24.70 62.63
CA PHE A 331 33.15 -26.04 63.05
C PHE A 331 33.94 -26.65 64.21
N VAL A 332 35.13 -26.15 64.55
CA VAL A 332 35.98 -26.76 65.61
C VAL A 332 36.05 -25.88 66.87
N VAL A 333 36.08 -24.56 66.73
CA VAL A 333 36.09 -23.63 67.87
C VAL A 333 34.88 -23.76 68.82
N PRO A 334 33.63 -24.02 68.34
CA PRO A 334 32.47 -24.20 69.23
C PRO A 334 32.51 -25.42 70.15
N TYR A 335 33.47 -26.33 69.95
CA TYR A 335 33.64 -27.56 70.74
C TYR A 335 34.91 -27.54 71.61
N LEU A 336 35.59 -26.40 71.71
CA LEU A 336 36.81 -26.19 72.51
C LEU A 336 36.61 -25.28 73.74
N PHE A 337 35.35 -24.98 74.09
CA PHE A 337 34.92 -24.23 75.27
C PHE A 337 33.74 -24.93 75.95
#